data_AF-G4ZWR9-F1
#
_entry.id   AF-G4ZWR9-F1
#
_cell.length_a   1.000
_cell.length_b   1.000
_cell.length_c   1.000
_cell.angle_alpha   90.00
_cell.angle_beta   90.00
_cell.angle_gamma   90.00
#
_symmetry.space_group_name_H-M   'P 1'
#
loop_
_entity.id
_entity.type
_entity.pdbx_description
1 polymer ?
#
loop_
_entity_poly.entity_id
_entity_poly.type
_entity_poly.pdbx_seq_one_letter_code
_entity_poly.pdbx_strand_id
1 'polypeptide(L)' 'TDKANPRRSVPSAVALAAPRENGDGKQLCLRYISAQGCPSPNPDRCTHHVLGHFVPSTLAPVVKAYIVEKYGGL' A
#
# COMPACT_ATOMS: atom_id res chain seq x y z
N THR A 1 16.42 -25.58 -11.80
CA THR A 1 15.90 -25.02 -10.53
C THR A 1 15.43 -23.61 -10.79
N ASP A 2 14.15 -23.42 -11.16
CA ASP A 2 13.58 -22.08 -11.32
C ASP A 2 12.80 -21.75 -10.05
N LYS A 3 13.39 -20.90 -9.19
CA LYS A 3 12.75 -20.41 -7.98
C LYS A 3 11.72 -19.37 -8.42
N ALA A 4 10.45 -19.74 -8.46
CA ALA A 4 9.36 -18.78 -8.52
C ALA A 4 9.55 -17.78 -7.38
N ASN A 5 10.04 -16.58 -7.68
CA ASN A 5 10.07 -15.48 -6.74
C ASN A 5 8.60 -15.09 -6.52
N PRO A 6 7.97 -15.40 -5.38
CA PRO A 6 6.59 -15.03 -5.17
C PRO A 6 6.61 -13.52 -5.02
N ARG A 7 6.31 -12.79 -6.09
CA ARG A 7 6.00 -11.37 -6.02
C ARG A 7 4.95 -11.25 -4.92
N ARG A 8 5.37 -10.78 -3.73
CA ARG A 8 4.56 -10.77 -2.51
C ARG A 8 3.39 -9.82 -2.76
N SER A 9 2.32 -10.37 -3.32
CA SER A 9 1.11 -9.63 -3.59
C SER A 9 0.48 -9.28 -2.25
N VAL A 10 -0.10 -8.08 -2.17
CA VAL A 10 -0.86 -7.69 -0.98
C VAL A 10 -2.01 -8.69 -0.82
N PRO A 11 -2.21 -9.30 0.36
CA PRO A 11 -3.31 -10.24 0.58
C PRO A 11 -4.67 -9.60 0.29
N SER A 12 -5.62 -10.36 -0.25
CA SER A 12 -6.92 -9.83 -0.67
C SER A 12 -7.66 -9.07 0.43
N ALA A 13 -7.61 -9.56 1.68
CA ALA A 13 -8.23 -8.88 2.82
C ALA A 13 -7.62 -7.50 3.09
N VAL A 14 -6.30 -7.35 2.92
CA VAL A 14 -5.61 -6.07 3.05
C VAL A 14 -5.95 -5.16 1.88
N ALA A 15 -6.01 -5.69 0.65
CA ALA A 15 -6.35 -4.91 -0.54
C ALA A 15 -7.79 -4.39 -0.50
N LEU A 16 -8.75 -5.21 -0.06
CA LEU A 16 -10.16 -4.80 0.08
C LEU A 16 -10.37 -3.77 1.20
N ALA A 17 -9.60 -3.86 2.29
CA ALA A 17 -9.68 -2.93 3.41
C ALA A 17 -8.83 -1.67 3.22
N ALA A 18 -7.99 -1.61 2.18
CA ALA A 18 -7.15 -0.46 1.90
C ALA A 18 -8.02 0.73 1.45
N PRO A 19 -7.84 1.92 2.04
CA PRO A 19 -8.59 3.11 1.64
C PRO A 19 -8.44 3.40 0.15
N ARG A 20 -9.50 3.96 -0.45
CA ARG A 20 -9.49 4.50 -1.81
C ARG A 20 -9.76 5.99 -1.76
N GLU A 21 -9.11 6.70 -2.67
CA GLU A 21 -9.35 8.12 -2.91
C GLU A 21 -10.79 8.31 -3.42
N ASN A 22 -11.60 9.10 -2.70
CA ASN A 22 -12.96 9.50 -3.11
C ASN A 22 -13.85 8.36 -3.67
N GLY A 23 -13.98 7.26 -2.92
CA GLY A 23 -14.83 6.11 -3.30
C GLY A 23 -14.11 5.14 -4.25
N ASP A 24 -14.27 5.34 -5.56
CA ASP A 24 -13.78 4.43 -6.60
C ASP A 24 -12.41 4.82 -7.19
N GLY A 25 -11.76 5.84 -6.62
CA GLY A 25 -10.46 6.30 -7.07
C GLY A 25 -9.31 5.33 -6.75
N LYS A 26 -8.10 5.88 -6.80
CA LYS A 26 -6.88 5.09 -6.59
C LYS A 26 -6.86 4.51 -5.19
N GLN A 27 -6.43 3.26 -5.08
CA GLN A 27 -6.21 2.64 -3.78
C GLN A 27 -4.95 3.23 -3.12
N LEU A 28 -4.95 3.32 -1.80
CA LEU A 28 -3.79 3.82 -1.07
C LEU A 28 -2.53 3.00 -1.36
N CYS A 29 -1.45 3.69 -1.72
CA CYS A 29 -0.12 3.12 -1.71
C CYS A 29 0.30 2.85 -0.25
N LEU A 30 0.28 1.59 0.17
CA LEU A 30 0.62 1.22 1.55
C LEU A 30 2.08 1.59 1.92
N ARG A 31 2.98 1.61 0.93
CA ARG A 31 4.37 2.03 1.12
C ARG A 31 4.51 3.54 1.34
N TYR A 32 3.61 4.35 0.80
CA TYR A 32 3.64 5.81 0.94
C TYR A 32 3.44 6.24 2.39
N ILE A 33 2.50 5.61 3.10
CA ILE A 33 2.22 5.88 4.52
C ILE A 33 3.05 5.01 5.48
N SER A 34 4.12 4.38 4.99
CA SER A 34 4.96 3.50 5.81
C SER A 34 6.35 4.06 5.98
N ALA A 35 7.03 3.64 7.05
CA ALA A 35 8.42 3.97 7.31
C ALA A 35 9.38 3.59 6.16
N GLN A 36 9.06 2.53 5.40
CA GLN A 36 9.85 2.13 4.23
C GLN A 36 9.78 3.13 3.07
N GLY A 37 8.71 3.90 2.96
CA GLY A 37 8.49 4.84 1.86
C GLY A 37 8.18 4.19 0.50
N CYS A 38 7.52 4.98 -0.35
CA CYS A 38 7.31 4.63 -1.76
C CYS A 38 8.59 4.95 -2.56
N PRO A 39 9.08 4.05 -3.45
CA PRO A 39 10.27 4.31 -4.27
C PRO A 39 10.02 5.28 -5.43
N SER A 40 8.83 5.87 -5.54
CA SER A 40 8.52 6.83 -6.60
C SER A 40 9.36 8.10 -6.42
N PRO A 41 9.95 8.65 -7.49
CA PRO A 41 10.62 9.95 -7.43
C PRO A 41 9.63 11.12 -7.32
N ASN A 42 8.32 10.88 -7.51
CA ASN A 42 7.29 11.91 -7.45
C ASN A 42 6.47 11.76 -6.14
N PRO A 43 6.36 12.84 -5.32
CA PRO A 43 5.67 12.78 -4.04
C PRO A 43 4.16 12.54 -4.18
N ASP A 44 3.55 12.88 -5.32
CA ASP A 44 2.09 12.80 -5.54
C ASP A 44 1.67 11.55 -6.33
N ARG A 45 2.63 10.75 -6.80
CA ARG A 45 2.35 9.62 -7.70
C ARG A 45 3.06 8.36 -7.25
N CYS A 46 2.33 7.25 -7.17
CA CYS A 46 2.95 5.94 -7.01
C CYS A 46 3.57 5.47 -8.33
N THR A 47 4.55 4.57 -8.25
CA THR A 47 5.07 3.83 -9.41
C THR A 47 4.01 2.93 -10.06
N HIS A 48 2.97 2.57 -9.31
CA HIS A 48 1.80 1.85 -9.81
C HIS A 48 0.64 2.82 -10.03
N HIS A 49 0.15 2.94 -11.27
CA HIS A 49 -0.87 3.92 -11.66
C HIS A 49 -2.23 3.76 -10.94
N VAL A 50 -2.54 2.54 -10.48
CA VAL A 50 -3.76 2.23 -9.69
C VAL A 50 -3.66 2.63 -8.22
N LEU A 51 -2.46 3.02 -7.76
CA LEU A 51 -2.19 3.42 -6.39
C LEU A 51 -1.98 4.93 -6.27
N GLY A 52 -2.51 5.51 -5.19
CA GLY A 52 -2.46 6.93 -4.87
C GLY A 52 -1.60 7.22 -3.64
N HIS A 53 -1.04 8.42 -3.60
CA HIS A 53 -0.38 8.98 -2.41
C HIS A 53 -1.36 9.93 -1.73
N PHE A 54 -1.91 9.51 -0.61
CA PHE A 54 -2.79 10.33 0.22
C PHE A 54 -2.77 9.82 1.66
N VAL A 55 -3.15 10.66 2.62
CA VAL A 55 -3.24 10.28 4.02
C VAL A 55 -4.71 10.04 4.35
N PRO A 56 -5.14 8.79 4.60
CA PRO A 56 -6.53 8.51 4.93
C PRO A 56 -6.84 8.96 6.37
N SER A 57 -8.06 9.42 6.63
CA SER A 57 -8.49 9.78 8.00
C SER A 57 -8.63 8.54 8.91
N THR A 58 -8.85 7.37 8.33
CA THR A 58 -8.97 6.10 9.05
C THR A 58 -8.22 4.99 8.31
N LEU A 59 -7.67 4.04 9.07
CA LEU A 59 -6.97 2.88 8.52
C LEU A 59 -7.44 1.61 9.24
N ALA A 60 -7.92 0.64 8.48
CA ALA A 60 -8.40 -0.62 9.05
C ALA A 60 -7.26 -1.36 9.79
N PRO A 61 -7.53 -2.01 10.95
CA PRO A 61 -6.50 -2.69 11.74
C PRO A 61 -5.69 -3.73 10.95
N VAL A 62 -6.33 -4.45 10.03
CA VAL A 62 -5.67 -5.45 9.16
C VAL A 62 -4.63 -4.80 8.23
N VAL A 63 -4.89 -3.58 7.75
CA VAL A 63 -3.97 -2.84 6.89
C VAL A 63 -2.81 -2.29 7.71
N LYS A 64 -3.11 -1.74 8.91
CA LYS A 64 -2.07 -1.27 9.83
C LYS A 64 -1.12 -2.40 10.23
N ALA A 65 -1.65 -3.56 10.62
CA ALA A 65 -0.86 -4.73 10.98
C ALA A 65 0.05 -5.16 9.82
N TYR A 66 -0.49 -5.20 8.60
CA TYR A 66 0.29 -5.55 7.42
C TYR A 66 1.41 -4.55 7.12
N ILE A 67 1.17 -3.24 7.24
CA ILE A 67 2.19 -2.21 7.05
C ILE A 67 3.31 -2.35 8.08
N VAL A 68 2.97 -2.55 9.35
CA VAL A 68 3.96 -2.75 10.41
C VAL A 68 4.82 -3.98 10.12
N GLU A 69 4.19 -5.11 9.80
CA GLU A 69 4.89 -6.37 9.56
C GLU A 69 5.77 -6.35 8.30
N LYS A 70 5.29 -5.72 7.21
CA LYS A 70 5.95 -5.82 5.90
C LYS A 70 6.77 -4.60 5.50
N TYR A 71 6.45 -3.43 6.02
CA TYR A 71 7.03 -2.14 5.61
C TYR A 71 7.66 -1.37 6.78
N GLY A 72 7.82 -2.01 7.94
CA GLY A 72 8.64 -1.48 9.04
C GLY A 72 7.94 -0.44 9.92
N GLY A 73 6.62 -0.28 9.80
CA GLY A 73 5.86 0.70 10.57
C GLY A 73 5.10 1.69 9.70
N LEU A 74 4.21 2.45 10.33
CA LEU A 74 3.61 3.66 9.75
C LEU A 74 4.62 4.79 9.83
#